data_AF-A0A7S0QPQ0-F1
#
_entry.id   AF-A0A7S0QPQ0-F1
#
_cell.length_a   1.000
_cell.length_b   1.000
_cell.length_c   1.000
_cell.angle_alpha   90.00
_cell.angle_beta   90.00
_cell.angle_gamma   90.00
#
_symmetry.space_group_name_H-M   'P 1'
#
loop_
_entity.id
_entity.type
_entity.pdbx_description
1 polymer ?
#
loop_
_entity_poly.entity_id
_entity_poly.type
_entity_poly.pdbx_seq_one_letter_code
_entity_poly.pdbx_strand_id
1 'polypeptide(L)'
;PPSAAAAAAAGGGRSSSSGTGPGGRHPSRSRRFSVMSILSKAGGSDEDGSTSSARGGGAAHFDCDFDEGPSSVRVHTAAPKQLARMREKLRKYAPPHPRGVWPLSANILDPVRAAVVVAGGAAQILQVLRWFTDREDDNGLPVLRVKNNFAQPEEVADGYRDVQLSVLFTGSRGLRIIGEIQIHDLELYRLKLKMHKLY
;
A
#
# COMPACT_ATOMS: atom_id res chain seq x y z
N PRO A 1 -23.33 -48.04 15.80
CA PRO A 1 -22.96 -49.46 15.51
C PRO A 1 -24.06 -50.16 14.68
N PRO A 2 -23.73 -51.11 13.79
CA PRO A 2 -23.22 -50.79 12.45
C PRO A 2 -24.04 -51.47 11.33
N SER A 3 -23.83 -51.04 10.08
CA SER A 3 -23.96 -51.91 8.92
C SER A 3 -22.95 -51.48 7.85
N ALA A 4 -22.24 -52.47 7.33
CA ALA A 4 -21.05 -52.38 6.51
C ALA A 4 -21.31 -53.04 5.14
N ALA A 5 -20.70 -52.50 4.09
CA ALA A 5 -20.24 -53.21 2.88
C ALA A 5 -19.47 -52.16 2.02
N ALA A 6 -18.15 -52.24 1.78
CA ALA A 6 -17.40 -53.21 0.94
C ALA A 6 -17.84 -53.14 -0.53
N ALA A 7 -17.00 -53.12 -1.58
CA ALA A 7 -15.55 -53.11 -1.78
C ALA A 7 -15.28 -52.88 -3.30
N ALA A 8 -13.99 -52.78 -3.64
CA ALA A 8 -13.37 -53.03 -4.96
C ALA A 8 -13.38 -51.90 -6.01
N ALA A 9 -12.40 -51.78 -6.92
CA ALA A 9 -10.98 -52.12 -7.03
C ALA A 9 -10.54 -51.63 -8.44
N ALA A 10 -9.23 -51.38 -8.61
CA ALA A 10 -8.49 -51.22 -9.89
C ALA A 10 -8.82 -49.97 -10.74
N GLY A 11 -7.91 -49.33 -11.46
CA GLY A 11 -6.49 -49.56 -11.73
C GLY A 11 -6.05 -48.61 -12.86
N GLY A 12 -4.73 -48.48 -13.06
CA GLY A 12 -4.13 -47.79 -14.22
C GLY A 12 -3.89 -46.30 -14.01
N GLY A 13 -2.77 -45.70 -14.39
CA GLY A 13 -1.60 -46.20 -15.08
C GLY A 13 -0.50 -45.15 -14.94
N ARG A 14 0.74 -45.64 -14.97
CA ARG A 14 1.96 -44.84 -14.96
C ARG A 14 2.07 -44.03 -16.26
N SER A 15 2.43 -42.76 -16.14
CA SER A 15 3.07 -42.00 -17.22
C SER A 15 4.11 -41.05 -16.61
N SER A 16 5.32 -41.59 -16.41
CA SER A 16 6.52 -40.84 -16.10
C SER A 16 7.06 -40.21 -17.38
N SER A 17 6.70 -38.95 -17.66
CA SER A 17 7.36 -38.14 -18.68
C SER A 17 8.52 -37.38 -18.05
N SER A 18 9.73 -37.89 -18.28
CA SER A 18 10.99 -37.19 -18.07
C SER A 18 11.14 -36.11 -19.14
N GLY A 19 10.57 -34.94 -18.89
CA GLY A 19 10.78 -33.73 -19.67
C GLY A 19 12.07 -33.03 -19.23
N THR A 20 13.07 -33.04 -20.09
CA THR A 20 14.31 -32.27 -19.99
C THR A 20 14.01 -30.79 -19.80
N GLY A 21 14.36 -30.25 -18.63
CA GLY A 21 14.12 -28.87 -18.23
C GLY A 21 14.89 -27.87 -19.11
N PRO A 22 14.21 -27.02 -19.89
CA PRO A 22 14.88 -25.94 -20.61
C PRO A 22 15.38 -24.89 -19.61
N GLY A 23 16.69 -24.64 -19.69
CA GLY A 23 17.46 -23.56 -19.09
C GLY A 23 16.75 -22.68 -18.07
N GLY A 24 17.01 -22.97 -16.78
CA GLY A 24 16.71 -22.06 -15.68
C GLY A 24 17.38 -20.72 -15.95
N ARG A 25 16.62 -19.77 -16.51
CA ARG A 25 16.97 -18.36 -16.47
C ARG A 25 17.07 -18.02 -15.00
N HIS A 26 18.30 -17.84 -14.52
CA HIS A 26 18.54 -17.27 -13.21
C HIS A 26 17.67 -16.02 -13.10
N PRO A 27 16.81 -15.90 -12.07
CA PRO A 27 16.08 -14.67 -11.85
C PRO A 27 17.15 -13.58 -11.80
N SER A 28 17.09 -12.66 -12.77
CA SER A 28 17.99 -11.53 -12.80
C SER A 28 17.92 -10.91 -11.41
N ARG A 29 19.07 -10.55 -10.84
CA ARG A 29 19.12 -9.73 -9.64
C ARG A 29 18.58 -8.35 -10.00
N SER A 30 17.29 -8.26 -10.31
CA SER A 30 16.56 -7.01 -10.38
C SER A 30 16.82 -6.33 -9.05
N ARG A 31 17.30 -5.08 -9.13
CA ARG A 31 17.67 -4.29 -7.96
C ARG A 31 16.47 -4.28 -7.04
N ARG A 32 16.58 -5.03 -5.94
CA ARG A 32 15.44 -5.33 -5.07
C ARG A 32 14.86 -4.02 -4.56
N PHE A 33 13.65 -3.73 -5.02
CA PHE A 33 12.85 -2.61 -4.58
C PHE A 33 12.56 -2.77 -3.08
N SER A 34 13.07 -1.87 -2.26
CA SER A 34 12.81 -1.83 -0.81
C SER A 34 11.89 -0.64 -0.51
N VAL A 35 10.67 -0.95 -0.06
CA VAL A 35 9.66 0.03 0.34
C VAL A 35 10.19 0.99 1.42
N MET A 36 11.03 0.50 2.33
CA MET A 36 11.63 1.34 3.37
C MET A 36 12.65 2.34 2.82
N SER A 37 13.42 1.97 1.79
CA SER A 37 14.34 2.90 1.12
C SER A 37 13.59 4.10 0.52
N ILE A 38 12.35 3.87 0.09
CA ILE A 38 11.50 4.89 -0.52
C ILE A 38 10.95 5.85 0.53
N LEU A 39 10.39 5.29 1.59
CA LEU A 39 9.79 6.09 2.66
C LEU A 39 10.85 6.84 3.47
N SER A 40 12.03 6.25 3.69
CA SER A 40 13.15 6.91 4.37
C SER A 40 13.71 8.08 3.57
N LYS A 41 13.95 7.91 2.26
CA LYS A 41 14.40 9.01 1.40
C LYS A 41 13.39 10.14 1.28
N ALA A 42 12.10 9.81 1.26
CA ALA A 42 11.04 10.82 1.23
C ALA A 42 10.82 11.52 2.59
N GLY A 43 11.40 10.98 3.66
CA GLY A 43 11.26 11.46 5.04
C GLY A 43 12.27 12.54 5.45
N GLY A 44 13.34 12.77 4.68
CA GLY A 44 14.35 13.79 4.96
C GLY A 44 15.00 13.61 6.33
N SER A 45 16.04 12.79 6.43
CA SER A 45 16.87 12.70 7.64
C SER A 45 17.85 13.86 7.72
N ASP A 46 17.34 15.07 8.01
CA ASP A 46 18.17 16.17 8.50
C ASP A 46 18.13 16.11 10.05
N GLU A 47 19.02 15.30 10.64
CA GLU A 47 19.26 15.31 12.10
C GLU A 47 20.11 16.52 12.55
N ASP A 48 20.39 17.48 11.67
CA ASP A 48 21.08 18.72 12.02
C ASP A 48 20.07 19.80 12.42
N GLY A 49 20.06 20.12 13.71
CA GLY A 49 19.11 21.01 14.38
C GLY A 49 19.09 22.45 13.87
N SER A 50 18.43 22.69 12.75
CA SER A 50 18.05 24.01 12.27
C SER A 50 16.52 24.15 12.23
N THR A 51 15.98 24.81 13.26
CA THR A 51 14.58 25.18 13.37
C THR A 51 14.23 26.29 12.38
N SER A 52 13.83 25.98 11.15
CA SER A 52 12.91 26.83 10.39
C SER A 52 12.44 26.18 9.08
N SER A 53 11.13 26.30 8.83
CA SER A 53 10.39 25.97 7.60
C SER A 53 9.79 24.55 7.53
N ALA A 54 8.68 24.36 8.25
CA ALA A 54 7.65 23.35 7.98
C ALA A 54 6.97 23.58 6.62
N ARG A 55 7.71 23.48 5.51
CA ARG A 55 7.17 23.61 4.15
C ARG A 55 7.62 22.46 3.27
N GLY A 56 6.62 21.67 2.86
CA GLY A 56 6.69 20.82 1.68
C GLY A 56 6.76 19.35 2.02
N GLY A 57 5.73 18.61 1.64
CA GLY A 57 5.85 17.16 1.49
C GLY A 57 6.98 16.84 0.51
N GLY A 58 7.80 15.85 0.85
CA GLY A 58 8.89 15.38 -0.01
C GLY A 58 8.35 14.61 -1.21
N ALA A 59 9.06 14.70 -2.34
CA ALA A 59 8.82 13.84 -3.49
C ALA A 59 10.10 13.06 -3.79
N ALA A 60 10.01 11.73 -3.81
CA ALA A 60 11.10 10.86 -4.20
C ALA A 60 10.78 10.15 -5.52
N HIS A 61 11.80 9.93 -6.35
CA HIS A 61 11.68 9.32 -7.68
C HIS A 61 12.50 8.03 -7.74
N PHE A 62 11.93 6.98 -8.31
CA PHE A 62 12.54 5.65 -8.43
C PHE A 62 12.33 5.10 -9.83
N ASP A 63 13.39 4.58 -10.43
CA ASP A 63 13.29 3.76 -11.64
C ASP A 63 13.14 2.30 -11.20
N CYS A 64 12.16 1.60 -11.77
CA CYS A 64 11.73 0.28 -11.32
C CYS A 64 11.51 -0.64 -12.52
N ASP A 65 11.85 -1.92 -12.34
CA ASP A 65 11.54 -2.97 -13.31
C ASP A 65 10.13 -3.49 -13.02
N PHE A 66 9.17 -3.17 -13.89
CA PHE A 66 7.84 -3.78 -13.87
C PHE A 66 7.81 -5.00 -14.79
N ASP A 67 6.75 -5.81 -14.66
CA ASP A 67 6.54 -7.00 -15.50
C ASP A 67 6.39 -6.61 -16.99
N GLU A 68 5.82 -5.43 -17.26
CA GLU A 68 5.64 -4.86 -18.61
C GLU A 68 6.90 -4.15 -19.14
N GLY A 69 7.93 -3.97 -18.30
CA GLY A 69 9.18 -3.29 -18.64
C GLY A 69 9.59 -2.19 -17.65
N PRO A 70 10.73 -1.51 -17.88
CA PRO A 70 11.20 -0.44 -17.02
C PRO A 70 10.21 0.73 -16.97
N SER A 71 9.94 1.24 -15.77
CA SER A 71 9.09 2.43 -15.58
C SER A 71 9.50 3.23 -14.33
N SER A 72 8.83 4.33 -14.07
CA SER A 72 9.12 5.20 -12.93
C SER A 72 8.01 5.17 -11.87
N VAL A 73 8.42 5.24 -10.61
CA VAL A 73 7.56 5.38 -9.44
C VAL A 73 7.92 6.66 -8.71
N ARG A 74 6.92 7.48 -8.40
CA ARG A 74 7.06 8.69 -7.59
C ARG A 74 6.37 8.49 -6.26
N VAL A 75 7.03 8.88 -5.18
CA VAL A 75 6.42 8.85 -3.85
C VAL A 75 6.35 10.25 -3.28
N HIS A 76 5.14 10.68 -2.98
CA HIS A 76 4.84 11.97 -2.40
C HIS A 76 4.41 11.80 -0.96
N THR A 77 5.18 12.33 -0.01
CA THR A 77 4.76 12.38 1.39
C THR A 77 3.88 13.59 1.63
N ALA A 78 2.88 13.46 2.49
CA ALA A 78 2.09 14.58 2.96
C ALA A 78 2.55 14.97 4.36
N ALA A 79 2.43 16.25 4.70
CA ALA A 79 2.57 16.68 6.08
C ALA A 79 1.60 15.90 6.99
N PRO A 80 2.00 15.59 8.23
CA PRO A 80 1.10 14.97 9.20
C PRO A 80 -0.22 15.74 9.29
N LYS A 81 -1.31 14.99 9.40
CA LYS A 81 -2.64 15.58 9.47
C LYS A 81 -2.73 16.47 10.71
N GLN A 82 -3.20 17.70 10.50
CA GLN A 82 -3.39 18.65 11.60
C GLN A 82 -4.43 18.14 12.61
N LEU A 83 -4.20 18.43 13.89
CA LEU A 83 -5.09 18.05 14.99
C LEU A 83 -6.55 18.49 14.75
N ALA A 84 -6.77 19.71 14.25
CA ALA A 84 -8.11 20.23 13.94
C ALA A 84 -8.84 19.35 12.92
N ARG A 85 -8.17 18.95 11.83
CA ARG A 85 -8.72 18.06 10.80
C ARG A 85 -8.94 16.64 11.33
N MET A 86 -8.09 16.15 12.23
CA MET A 86 -8.34 14.87 12.90
C MET A 86 -9.59 14.93 13.78
N ARG A 87 -9.81 16.02 14.53
CA ARG A 87 -11.03 16.24 15.32
C ARG A 87 -12.28 16.27 14.43
N GLU A 88 -12.24 16.98 13.30
CA GLU A 88 -13.33 16.98 12.32
C GLU A 88 -13.62 15.57 11.77
N LYS A 89 -12.57 14.82 11.41
CA LYS A 89 -12.71 13.45 10.91
C LYS A 89 -13.31 12.53 11.97
N LEU A 90 -12.92 12.67 13.24
CA LEU A 90 -13.55 11.95 14.34
C LEU A 90 -15.04 12.28 14.48
N ARG A 91 -15.46 13.52 14.27
CA ARG A 91 -16.90 13.89 14.30
C ARG A 91 -17.72 13.15 13.24
N LYS A 92 -17.14 12.84 12.07
CA LYS A 92 -17.80 12.03 11.03
C LYS A 92 -17.98 10.56 11.45
N TYR A 93 -17.16 10.08 12.39
CA TYR A 93 -17.23 8.72 12.94
C TYR A 93 -17.86 8.68 14.35
N ALA A 94 -18.11 9.83 14.97
CA ALA A 94 -18.88 9.99 16.21
C ALA A 94 -20.38 9.71 15.91
N PRO A 95 -21.17 9.26 16.90
CA PRO A 95 -21.96 8.03 16.91
C PRO A 95 -22.68 7.58 15.62
N PRO A 96 -22.77 6.25 15.41
CA PRO A 96 -23.27 5.34 16.45
C PRO A 96 -22.26 4.76 17.45
N HIS A 97 -20.94 4.97 17.31
CA HIS A 97 -19.97 4.53 18.33
C HIS A 97 -19.67 5.56 19.45
N PRO A 98 -20.18 5.37 20.69
CA PRO A 98 -19.95 6.27 21.82
C PRO A 98 -18.50 6.33 22.32
N ARG A 99 -17.60 5.48 21.79
CA ARG A 99 -16.17 5.46 22.09
C ARG A 99 -15.34 6.34 21.14
N GLY A 100 -15.95 7.02 20.16
CA GLY A 100 -15.28 7.87 19.18
C GLY A 100 -14.86 9.25 19.71
N VAL A 101 -14.41 9.35 20.96
CA VAL A 101 -14.03 10.63 21.58
C VAL A 101 -12.52 10.81 21.52
N TRP A 102 -12.06 12.01 21.16
CA TRP A 102 -10.64 12.38 21.33
C TRP A 102 -10.25 12.17 22.81
N PRO A 103 -9.12 11.55 23.14
CA PRO A 103 -7.95 11.30 22.28
C PRO A 103 -7.86 9.90 21.66
N LEU A 104 -8.95 9.13 21.52
CA LEU A 104 -8.90 7.79 20.92
C LEU A 104 -8.65 7.86 19.40
N SER A 105 -7.39 8.12 19.05
CA SER A 105 -6.80 8.25 17.72
C SER A 105 -6.84 6.96 16.90
N ALA A 106 -7.17 5.82 17.50
CA ALA A 106 -7.25 4.52 16.83
C ALA A 106 -8.23 4.52 15.63
N ASN A 107 -9.22 5.41 15.62
CA ASN A 107 -10.17 5.55 14.51
C ASN A 107 -9.64 6.42 13.35
N ILE A 108 -8.54 7.14 13.56
CA ILE A 108 -7.87 7.93 12.52
C ILE A 108 -6.81 7.04 11.88
N LEU A 109 -7.11 6.51 10.70
CA LEU A 109 -6.24 5.60 9.97
C LEU A 109 -5.18 6.31 9.11
N ASP A 110 -5.27 7.63 8.98
CA ASP A 110 -4.45 8.44 8.09
C ASP A 110 -3.86 9.71 8.77
N PRO A 111 -3.29 9.60 9.99
CA PRO A 111 -2.56 10.69 10.62
C PRO A 111 -1.30 11.05 9.83
N VAL A 112 -0.66 10.07 9.19
CA VAL A 112 0.42 10.22 8.23
C VAL A 112 0.02 9.57 6.91
N ARG A 113 0.42 10.19 5.79
CA ARG A 113 0.00 9.75 4.46
C ARG A 113 1.13 9.86 3.45
N ALA A 114 1.17 8.91 2.53
CA ALA A 114 1.98 8.97 1.32
C ALA A 114 1.15 8.57 0.10
N ALA A 115 1.51 9.11 -1.06
CA ALA A 115 0.99 8.70 -2.35
C ALA A 115 2.11 8.07 -3.17
N VAL A 116 1.90 6.85 -3.64
CA VAL A 116 2.76 6.18 -4.62
C VAL A 116 2.10 6.36 -5.97
N VAL A 117 2.81 6.95 -6.92
CA VAL A 117 2.31 7.31 -8.24
C VAL A 117 3.12 6.56 -9.27
N VAL A 118 2.45 5.69 -10.02
CA VAL A 118 3.03 4.94 -11.13
C VAL A 118 2.75 5.65 -12.45
N ALA A 119 3.67 5.52 -13.41
CA ALA A 119 3.49 6.08 -14.75
C ALA A 119 2.58 5.18 -15.61
N GLY A 120 2.65 3.86 -15.44
CA GLY A 120 1.74 2.92 -16.07
C GLY A 120 0.42 2.78 -15.31
N GLY A 121 -0.62 2.30 -15.99
CA GLY A 121 -1.98 2.21 -15.45
C GLY A 121 -2.16 1.09 -14.41
N ALA A 122 -3.34 0.47 -14.44
CA ALA A 122 -3.77 -0.49 -13.41
C ALA A 122 -2.81 -1.67 -13.17
N ALA A 123 -2.13 -2.17 -14.20
CA ALA A 123 -1.17 -3.27 -14.06
C ALA A 123 -0.02 -2.92 -13.11
N GLN A 124 0.56 -1.72 -13.25
CA GLN A 124 1.62 -1.24 -12.37
C GLN A 124 1.12 -0.94 -10.96
N ILE A 125 -0.10 -0.41 -10.80
CA ILE A 125 -0.73 -0.23 -9.48
C ILE A 125 -0.80 -1.57 -8.73
N LEU A 126 -1.26 -2.63 -9.40
CA LEU A 126 -1.36 -3.96 -8.81
C LEU A 126 0.02 -4.56 -8.52
N GLN A 127 1.02 -4.32 -9.36
CA GLN A 127 2.37 -4.78 -9.10
C GLN A 127 3.01 -4.07 -7.90
N VAL A 128 2.81 -2.76 -7.75
CA VAL A 128 3.22 -2.03 -6.54
C VAL A 128 2.53 -2.60 -5.31
N LEU A 129 1.21 -2.86 -5.36
CA LEU A 129 0.48 -3.50 -4.27
C LEU A 129 1.14 -4.83 -3.86
N ARG A 130 1.49 -5.69 -4.83
CA ARG A 130 2.20 -6.96 -4.55
C ARG A 130 3.53 -6.73 -3.84
N TRP A 131 4.28 -5.68 -4.19
CA TRP A 131 5.53 -5.36 -3.50
C TRP A 131 5.34 -5.06 -2.00
N PHE A 132 4.18 -4.53 -1.61
CA PHE A 132 3.84 -4.32 -0.20
C PHE A 132 3.37 -5.61 0.48
N THR A 133 2.50 -6.39 -0.17
CA THR A 133 1.83 -7.56 0.45
C THR A 133 2.67 -8.82 0.45
N ASP A 134 3.48 -9.06 -0.59
CA ASP A 134 4.23 -10.32 -0.73
C ASP A 134 5.50 -10.34 0.12
N ARG A 135 5.82 -9.22 0.77
CA ARG A 135 7.10 -8.97 1.46
C ARG A 135 6.91 -8.30 2.82
N GLU A 136 5.81 -8.59 3.50
CA GLU A 136 5.52 -7.97 4.81
C GLU A 136 6.66 -8.18 5.82
N ASP A 137 7.25 -9.39 5.84
CA ASP A 137 8.35 -9.74 6.73
C ASP A 137 9.66 -9.00 6.40
N ASP A 138 9.93 -8.74 5.12
CA ASP A 138 11.17 -8.08 4.65
C ASP A 138 11.08 -6.55 4.76
N ASN A 139 9.88 -5.99 4.64
CA ASN A 139 9.67 -4.56 4.50
C ASN A 139 9.59 -3.84 5.85
N GLY A 140 9.44 -4.54 6.97
CA GLY A 140 9.28 -3.93 8.30
C GLY A 140 8.07 -3.00 8.42
N LEU A 141 7.12 -3.11 7.48
CA LEU A 141 5.95 -2.25 7.36
C LEU A 141 4.71 -3.11 7.12
N PRO A 142 4.13 -3.70 8.19
CA PRO A 142 2.98 -4.59 8.06
C PRO A 142 1.78 -3.89 7.41
N VAL A 143 1.16 -4.53 6.42
CA VAL A 143 -0.09 -4.04 5.81
C VAL A 143 -1.26 -4.58 6.64
N LEU A 144 -2.00 -3.68 7.28
CA LEU A 144 -3.14 -4.03 8.13
C LEU A 144 -4.44 -4.18 7.33
N ARG A 145 -4.58 -3.41 6.25
CA ARG A 145 -5.80 -3.37 5.44
C ARG A 145 -5.49 -2.89 4.03
N VAL A 146 -6.10 -3.55 3.05
CA VAL A 146 -6.14 -3.08 1.66
C VAL A 146 -7.58 -2.67 1.33
N LYS A 147 -7.75 -1.48 0.76
CA LYS A 147 -9.03 -1.00 0.23
C LYS A 147 -8.86 -0.70 -1.25
N ASN A 148 -9.55 -1.47 -2.10
CA ASN A 148 -9.55 -1.28 -3.54
C ASN A 148 -10.79 -0.49 -3.96
N ASN A 149 -10.64 0.79 -4.31
CA ASN A 149 -11.75 1.62 -4.77
C ASN A 149 -12.04 1.45 -6.28
N PHE A 150 -11.22 0.69 -7.02
CA PHE A 150 -11.52 0.29 -8.41
C PHE A 150 -12.63 -0.75 -8.51
N ALA A 151 -12.77 -1.61 -7.50
CA ALA A 151 -13.75 -2.69 -7.50
C ALA A 151 -15.17 -2.25 -7.07
N GLN A 152 -15.37 -0.98 -6.73
CA GLN A 152 -16.69 -0.49 -6.31
C GLN A 152 -17.62 -0.41 -7.53
N PRO A 153 -18.77 -1.11 -7.51
CA PRO A 153 -19.68 -1.21 -8.66
C PRO A 153 -20.39 0.10 -8.97
N GLU A 154 -20.55 0.96 -7.96
CA GLU A 154 -21.15 2.28 -8.12
C GLU A 154 -20.14 3.23 -8.79
N GLU A 155 -20.64 4.11 -9.66
CA GLU A 155 -19.86 5.25 -10.12
C GLU A 155 -19.58 6.15 -8.91
N VAL A 156 -18.31 6.28 -8.55
CA VAL A 156 -17.91 7.25 -7.53
C VAL A 156 -18.27 8.62 -8.10
N ALA A 157 -19.01 9.44 -7.34
CA ALA A 157 -19.58 10.69 -7.83
C ALA A 157 -18.52 11.68 -8.37
N ASP A 158 -17.26 11.56 -7.94
CA ASP A 158 -16.13 12.36 -8.39
C ASP A 158 -15.22 11.64 -9.42
N GLY A 159 -15.55 10.39 -9.78
CA GLY A 159 -14.77 9.54 -10.67
C GLY A 159 -13.41 9.11 -10.10
N TYR A 160 -13.11 9.43 -8.84
CA TYR A 160 -11.81 9.20 -8.25
C TYR A 160 -11.69 7.76 -7.70
N ARG A 161 -10.67 7.03 -8.16
CA ARG A 161 -10.39 5.66 -7.74
C ARG A 161 -8.91 5.51 -7.38
N ASP A 162 -8.62 4.69 -6.38
CA ASP A 162 -7.26 4.38 -5.92
C ASP A 162 -7.23 3.03 -5.19
N VAL A 163 -6.02 2.54 -4.91
CA VAL A 163 -5.79 1.46 -3.94
C VAL A 163 -5.19 2.07 -2.68
N GLN A 164 -5.79 1.82 -1.52
CA GLN A 164 -5.34 2.35 -0.23
C GLN A 164 -4.85 1.23 0.67
N LEU A 165 -3.67 1.41 1.25
CA LEU A 165 -3.04 0.52 2.21
C LEU A 165 -3.04 1.21 3.57
N SER A 166 -3.62 0.58 4.58
CA SER A 166 -3.36 0.94 5.98
C SER A 166 -2.15 0.16 6.45
N VAL A 167 -1.10 0.86 6.86
CA VAL A 167 0.17 0.26 7.28
C VAL A 167 0.49 0.60 8.73
N LEU A 168 1.17 -0.31 9.43
CA LEU A 168 1.56 -0.12 10.83
C LEU A 168 2.99 0.44 10.92
N PHE A 169 3.13 1.69 11.37
CA PHE A 169 4.41 2.26 11.73
C PHE A 169 4.71 1.99 13.22
N THR A 170 5.91 1.49 13.50
CA THR A 170 6.40 1.27 14.87
C THR A 170 7.60 2.17 15.13
N GLY A 171 7.47 3.08 16.09
CA GLY A 171 8.55 3.98 16.52
C GLY A 171 9.48 3.34 17.55
N SER A 172 10.60 4.02 17.81
CA SER A 172 11.70 3.54 18.69
C SER A 172 11.29 3.24 20.15
N ARG A 173 10.13 3.74 20.61
CA ARG A 173 9.58 3.49 21.96
C ARG A 173 8.38 2.54 21.95
N GLY A 174 8.21 1.75 20.90
CA GLY A 174 7.04 0.87 20.73
C GLY A 174 5.74 1.62 20.45
N LEU A 175 5.80 2.93 20.20
CA LEU A 175 4.66 3.71 19.73
C LEU A 175 4.22 3.17 18.37
N ARG A 176 2.95 2.85 18.25
CA ARG A 176 2.37 2.31 17.02
C ARG A 176 1.34 3.28 16.47
N ILE A 177 1.49 3.66 15.21
CA ILE A 177 0.49 4.45 14.48
C ILE A 177 0.12 3.73 13.20
N ILE A 178 -1.13 3.86 12.80
CA ILE A 178 -1.55 3.47 11.46
C ILE A 178 -1.26 4.66 10.55
N GLY A 179 -0.69 4.42 9.37
CA GLY A 179 -0.63 5.40 8.31
C GLY A 179 -1.27 4.86 7.03
N GLU A 180 -1.49 5.76 6.07
CA GLU A 180 -2.16 5.42 4.82
C GLU A 180 -1.22 5.65 3.64
N ILE A 181 -1.04 4.61 2.82
CA ILE A 181 -0.35 4.70 1.53
C ILE A 181 -1.40 4.53 0.46
N GLN A 182 -1.46 5.49 -0.46
CA GLN A 182 -2.42 5.44 -1.56
C GLN A 182 -1.67 5.28 -2.87
N ILE A 183 -2.03 4.29 -3.68
CA ILE A 183 -1.40 3.98 -4.96
C ILE A 183 -2.31 4.50 -6.09
N HIS A 184 -1.74 5.34 -6.95
CA HIS A 184 -2.42 6.00 -8.07
C HIS A 184 -1.63 5.79 -9.35
N ASP A 185 -2.31 5.82 -10.48
CA ASP A 185 -1.64 6.24 -11.71
C ASP A 185 -1.45 7.76 -11.72
N LEU A 186 -0.65 8.24 -12.67
CA LEU A 186 -0.31 9.65 -12.80
C LEU A 186 -1.53 10.55 -13.10
N GLU A 187 -2.50 10.06 -13.85
CA GLU A 187 -3.67 10.85 -14.25
C GLU A 187 -4.63 11.05 -13.07
N LEU A 188 -4.95 9.97 -12.37
CA LEU A 188 -5.76 9.97 -11.14
C LEU A 188 -5.11 10.81 -10.06
N TYR A 189 -3.78 10.73 -9.91
CA TYR A 189 -3.06 11.59 -8.97
C TYR A 189 -3.17 13.08 -9.32
N ARG A 190 -3.04 13.44 -10.61
CA ARG A 190 -3.22 14.83 -11.07
C ARG A 190 -4.65 15.33 -10.83
N LEU A 191 -5.65 14.49 -11.10
CA LEU A 191 -7.05 14.82 -10.85
C LEU A 191 -7.29 15.09 -9.36
N LYS A 192 -6.80 14.19 -8.50
CA LYS A 192 -6.87 14.35 -7.04
C LYS A 192 -6.24 15.66 -6.55
N LEU A 193 -5.08 16.03 -7.08
CA LEU A 193 -4.43 17.30 -6.74
C LEU A 193 -5.26 18.51 -7.16
N LYS A 194 -5.95 18.45 -8.31
CA LYS A 194 -6.88 19.51 -8.73
C LYS A 194 -8.08 19.59 -7.80
N MET A 195 -8.69 18.46 -7.47
CA MET A 195 -9.83 18.40 -6.55
C MET A 195 -9.48 18.93 -5.16
N HIS A 196 -8.33 18.55 -4.61
CA HIS A 196 -7.91 19.03 -3.29
C HIS A 196 -7.68 20.55 -3.24
N LYS A 197 -7.39 21.21 -4.37
CA LYS A 197 -7.30 22.69 -4.41
C LYS A 197 -8.65 23.39 -4.33
N LEU A 198 -9.76 22.67 -4.59
CA LEU A 198 -11.10 23.23 -4.56
C LEU A 198 -11.74 23.17 -3.16
N TYR A 199 -11.15 22.43 -2.22
CA TYR A 199 -11.63 22.20 -0.84
C TYR A 199 -10.69 22.78 0.20
#